data_AF-A0A965KXA1-F1
#
_entry.id   AF-A0A965KXA1-F1
#
_cell.length_a   1.000
_cell.length_b   1.000
_cell.length_c   1.000
_cell.angle_alpha   90.00
_cell.angle_beta   90.00
_cell.angle_gamma   90.00
#
_symmetry.space_group_name_H-M   'P 1'
#
loop_
_entity.id
_entity.type
_entity.pdbx_description
1 polymer ?
#
loop_
_entity_poly.entity_id
_entity_poly.type
_entity_poly.pdbx_seq_one_letter_code
_entity_poly.pdbx_strand_id
1 'polypeptide(L)' 'MRFNKDQREGLAKVCDNLATALMLAVILGGWVEEKIGVAAIGNLLLSSVGLVTLATVLRRKEGHHGD' A
#
# COMPACT_ATOMS: atom_id res chain seq x y z
N MET A 1 -12.13 12.54 13.65
CA MET A 1 -10.79 12.98 14.11
C MET A 1 -9.94 13.34 12.90
N ARG A 2 -9.38 14.56 12.83
CA ARG A 2 -8.34 14.88 11.82
C ARG A 2 -7.03 14.35 12.37
N PHE A 3 -6.44 13.35 11.70
CA PHE A 3 -5.06 12.94 12.00
C PHE A 3 -4.11 14.11 11.82
N ASN A 4 -3.16 14.25 12.74
CA ASN A 4 -2.10 15.24 12.61
C ASN A 4 -1.10 14.83 11.49
N LYS A 5 -0.17 15.72 11.15
CA LYS A 5 0.77 15.51 10.04
C LYS A 5 1.61 14.24 10.24
N ASP A 6 2.21 14.10 11.42
CA ASP A 6 3.09 12.97 11.76
C ASP A 6 2.34 11.64 11.73
N GLN A 7 1.08 11.62 12.18
CA GLN A 7 0.21 10.44 12.11
C GLN A 7 -0.12 10.06 10.67
N ARG A 8 -0.39 11.03 9.79
CA ARG A 8 -0.66 10.77 8.38
C ARG A 8 0.57 10.24 7.66
N GLU A 9 1.75 10.79 7.95
CA GLU A 9 3.00 10.33 7.37
C GLU A 9 3.38 8.94 7.88
N GLY A 10 3.20 8.69 9.17
CA GLY A 10 3.37 7.36 9.77
C GLY A 10 2.45 6.33 9.11
N LEU A 11 1.17 6.67 8.91
CA LEU A 11 0.22 5.80 8.22
C LEU A 11 0.60 5.55 6.75
N ALA A 12 1.06 6.59 6.04
CA ALA A 12 1.52 6.44 4.66
C ALA A 12 2.73 5.48 4.56
N LYS A 13 3.67 5.55 5.50
CA LYS A 13 4.81 4.62 5.57
C LYS A 13 4.37 3.17 5.85
N VAL A 14 3.40 2.98 6.74
CA VAL A 14 2.81 1.66 6.99
C VAL A 14 2.15 1.11 5.73
N CYS A 15 1.40 1.93 5.01
CA CYS A 15 0.77 1.54 3.75
C CYS A 15 1.81 1.12 2.69
N ASP A 16 2.91 1.85 2.53
CA ASP A 16 3.97 1.50 1.57
C ASP A 16 4.69 0.18 1.94
N ASN A 17 5.00 -0.01 3.23
CA ASN A 17 5.62 -1.25 3.70
C ASN A 17 4.69 -2.45 3.49
N LEU A 18 3.39 -2.28 3.76
CA LEU A 18 2.41 -3.33 3.52
C LEU A 18 2.26 -3.62 2.03
N ALA A 19 2.19 -2.61 1.17
CA ALA A 19 2.17 -2.79 -0.29
C ALA A 19 3.41 -3.56 -0.79
N THR A 20 4.59 -3.24 -0.24
CA THR A 20 5.84 -3.96 -0.52
C THR A 20 5.76 -5.42 -0.10
N ALA A 21 5.25 -5.70 1.11
CA ALA A 21 5.08 -7.08 1.59
C ALA A 21 4.09 -7.87 0.72
N LEU A 22 3.00 -7.26 0.25
CA LEU A 22 2.06 -7.92 -0.66
C LEU A 22 2.70 -8.24 -2.02
N MET A 23 3.55 -7.35 -2.55
CA MET A 23 4.33 -7.63 -3.77
C MET A 23 5.30 -8.79 -3.57
N LEU A 24 5.99 -8.83 -2.42
CA LEU A 24 6.86 -9.97 -2.08
C LEU A 24 6.06 -11.26 -1.96
N ALA A 25 4.85 -11.23 -1.39
CA ALA A 25 3.98 -12.41 -1.32
C ALA A 25 3.54 -12.89 -2.71
N VAL A 26 3.26 -11.98 -3.65
CA VAL A 26 2.96 -12.34 -5.04
C VAL A 26 4.17 -12.96 -5.72
N ILE A 27 5.36 -12.39 -5.57
CA ILE A 27 6.58 -12.89 -6.20
C ILE A 27 6.97 -14.24 -5.60
N LEU A 28 7.12 -14.32 -4.29
CA LEU A 28 7.60 -15.53 -3.62
C LEU A 28 6.53 -16.62 -3.65
N GLY A 29 5.30 -16.31 -3.25
CA GLY A 29 4.23 -17.29 -3.17
C GLY A 29 3.67 -17.67 -4.55
N GLY A 30 3.59 -16.71 -5.47
CA GLY A 30 2.95 -16.92 -6.78
C GLY A 30 3.94 -17.36 -7.86
N TRP A 31 5.06 -16.67 -8.00
CA TRP A 31 6.04 -16.97 -9.06
C TRP A 31 7.05 -18.03 -8.61
N VAL A 32 7.70 -17.85 -7.46
CA VAL A 32 8.81 -18.72 -7.05
C VAL A 32 8.31 -20.08 -6.58
N GLU A 33 7.29 -20.09 -5.72
CA GLU A 33 6.81 -21.32 -5.08
C GLU A 33 5.50 -21.87 -5.67
N GLU A 34 4.78 -21.09 -6.50
CA GLU A 34 3.46 -21.42 -7.05
C GLU A 34 2.43 -21.93 -6.00
N LYS A 35 2.58 -21.54 -4.73
CA LYS A 35 1.74 -21.96 -3.60
C LYS A 35 0.43 -21.21 -3.48
N ILE A 36 0.29 -20.08 -4.17
CA ILE A 36 -0.94 -19.27 -4.16
C ILE A 36 -1.58 -19.26 -5.55
N GLY A 37 -2.90 -19.42 -5.59
CA GLY A 37 -3.65 -19.44 -6.85
C GLY A 37 -3.76 -18.05 -7.50
N VAL A 38 -4.09 -18.03 -8.80
CA VAL A 38 -4.25 -16.80 -9.60
C VAL A 38 -5.24 -15.80 -8.97
N ALA A 39 -6.31 -16.29 -8.34
CA ALA A 39 -7.26 -15.45 -7.62
C ALA A 39 -6.62 -14.73 -6.41
N ALA A 40 -5.74 -15.41 -5.67
CA ALA A 40 -5.02 -14.81 -4.55
C ALA A 40 -3.99 -13.78 -5.06
N ILE A 41 -3.28 -14.08 -6.15
CA ILE A 41 -2.38 -13.14 -6.82
C ILE A 41 -3.13 -11.86 -7.22
N GLY A 42 -4.29 -12.00 -7.87
CA GLY A 42 -5.13 -10.86 -8.25
C GLY A 42 -5.55 -10.00 -7.07
N ASN A 43 -6.02 -10.62 -5.97
CA ASN A 43 -6.41 -9.91 -4.76
C ASN A 43 -5.23 -9.18 -4.07
N LEU A 44 -4.05 -9.80 -4.01
CA LEU A 44 -2.85 -9.20 -3.44
C LEU A 44 -2.37 -7.99 -4.26
N LEU A 45 -2.40 -8.11 -5.60
CA LEU A 45 -2.06 -7.00 -6.49
C LEU A 45 -3.04 -5.84 -6.35
N LEU A 46 -4.34 -6.12 -6.34
CA LEU A 46 -5.37 -5.10 -6.14
C LEU A 46 -5.22 -4.38 -4.79
N SER A 47 -4.94 -5.15 -3.74
CA SER A 47 -4.70 -4.62 -2.39
C SER A 47 -3.43 -3.75 -2.33
N SER A 48 -2.37 -4.17 -3.01
CA SER A 48 -1.13 -3.40 -3.11
C SER A 48 -1.36 -2.04 -3.79
N VAL A 49 -2.08 -2.03 -4.92
CA VAL A 49 -2.46 -0.78 -5.62
C VAL A 49 -3.31 0.12 -4.72
N GLY A 50 -4.26 -0.45 -3.98
CA GLY A 50 -5.08 0.28 -3.01
C GLY A 50 -4.25 0.95 -1.92
N LEU A 51 -3.26 0.24 -1.37
CA LEU A 51 -2.38 0.77 -0.32
C LEU A 51 -1.45 1.87 -0.83
N VAL A 52 -0.87 1.73 -2.02
CA VAL A 52 -0.05 2.78 -2.66
C VAL A 52 -0.90 4.02 -2.95
N THR A 53 -2.14 3.83 -3.43
CA THR A 53 -3.08 4.93 -3.66
C THR A 53 -3.40 5.65 -2.35
N LEU A 54 -3.68 4.90 -1.28
CA LEU A 54 -3.95 5.45 0.04
C LEU A 54 -2.74 6.22 0.59
N ALA A 55 -1.53 5.66 0.50
CA ALA A 55 -0.30 6.34 0.90
C ALA A 55 -0.10 7.65 0.13
N THR A 56 -0.39 7.65 -1.18
CA THR A 56 -0.31 8.83 -2.04
C THR A 56 -1.33 9.89 -1.63
N VAL A 57 -2.58 9.51 -1.34
CA VAL A 57 -3.62 10.43 -0.86
C VAL A 57 -3.26 11.01 0.51
N LEU A 58 -2.75 10.17 1.42
CA LEU A 58 -2.28 10.58 2.74
C LEU A 58 -1.15 11.60 2.66
N ARG A 59 -0.30 11.54 1.63
CA ARG A 59 0.73 12.55 1.32
C ARG A 59 0.17 13.78 0.58
N ARG A 60 -0.73 13.61 -0.40
CA ARG A 60 -1.28 14.70 -1.22
C ARG A 60 -2.12 15.73 -0.47
N LYS A 61 -2.78 15.35 0.63
CA LYS A 61 -3.51 16.31 1.49
C LYS A 61 -2.55 17.28 2.23
N GLU A 62 -1.26 17.31 1.88
CA GLU A 62 -0.31 18.37 2.21
C GLU A 62 -0.24 19.50 1.16
N GLY A 63 -0.62 19.24 -0.11
CA GLY A 63 -0.40 20.18 -1.22
C GLY A 63 -1.47 21.25 -1.45
N HIS A 64 -2.45 21.40 -0.54
CA HIS A 64 -3.60 22.31 -0.73
C HIS A 64 -3.87 23.25 0.45
N HIS A 65 -2.84 23.61 1.23
CA HIS A 65 -2.88 24.67 2.25
C HIS A 65 -1.51 25.38 2.28
N GLY A 66 -1.27 26.19 1.24
CA GLY A 66 -0.04 26.94 1.06
C GLY A 66 -0.15 27.87 -0.14
N ASP A 67 -1.15 28.75 -0.11
CA ASP A 67 -1.19 30.08 -0.73
C ASP A 67 -1.88 31.01 0.27
#